data_AF-A0A6S7IY07-F1
#
_entry.id   AF-A0A6S7IY07-F1
#
_cell.length_a   1.000
_cell.length_b   1.000
_cell.length_c   1.000
_cell.angle_alpha   90.00
_cell.angle_beta   90.00
_cell.angle_gamma   90.00
#
_symmetry.space_group_name_H-M   'P 1'
#
loop_
_entity.id
_entity.type
_entity.pdbx_description
1 polymer ?
#
loop_
_entity_poly.entity_id
_entity_poly.type
_entity_poly.pdbx_seq_one_letter_code
_entity_poly.pdbx_strand_id
1 'polypeptide(L)'
;AYCDMSNKGWTLIARFSNNDSKYWIANGNFWYDRVIPHEDTGSPLKNKDMISTAFWKVRGDDFKITRSDDSSHTALLQTTSHCLQGGTFRSKITSYGNYRNSAVWASNECRGNCSVSYGGQYKTTAGFEQHSCSGNVQSSNYTGFWCDWGVGDGAVMMIGGGGSGCARADHGIGITEENEAKFGGSLPHYDFGYNADNNPPSKYSLNLWVL
;
A
#
# COMPACT_ATOMS: atom_id res chain seq x y z
N ALA A 1 -11.44 6.26 -14.60
CA ALA A 1 -11.40 5.57 -13.29
C ALA A 1 -12.82 5.35 -12.84
N TYR A 2 -13.10 4.20 -12.23
CA TYR A 2 -14.38 3.90 -11.60
C TYR A 2 -14.60 4.78 -10.36
N CYS A 3 -15.81 5.32 -10.21
CA CYS A 3 -16.21 6.10 -9.04
C CYS A 3 -17.42 5.42 -8.38
N ASP A 4 -17.31 5.13 -7.09
CA ASP A 4 -18.40 4.56 -6.32
C ASP A 4 -19.34 5.68 -5.84
N MET A 5 -20.32 6.03 -6.67
CA MET A 5 -21.32 7.05 -6.36
C MET A 5 -22.31 6.62 -5.25
N SER A 6 -22.42 5.32 -4.98
CA SER A 6 -23.21 4.80 -3.86
C SER A 6 -22.51 4.94 -2.51
N ASN A 7 -21.19 5.12 -2.50
CA ASN A 7 -20.37 5.25 -1.30
C ASN A 7 -19.59 6.56 -1.35
N LYS A 8 -20.27 7.69 -1.17
CA LYS A 8 -19.66 9.04 -1.03
C LYS A 8 -18.78 9.52 -2.20
N GLY A 9 -18.71 8.81 -3.32
CA GLY A 9 -17.90 9.20 -4.49
C GLY A 9 -16.44 8.75 -4.45
N TRP A 10 -16.11 7.70 -3.67
CA TRP A 10 -14.75 7.13 -3.66
C TRP A 10 -14.28 6.77 -5.07
N THR A 11 -13.12 7.28 -5.48
CA THR A 11 -12.56 7.03 -6.81
C THR A 11 -11.48 5.95 -6.75
N LEU A 12 -11.59 4.94 -7.60
CA LEU A 12 -10.62 3.84 -7.70
C LEU A 12 -9.32 4.32 -8.36
N ILE A 13 -8.21 4.29 -7.62
CA ILE A 13 -6.92 4.79 -8.11
C ILE A 13 -5.92 3.69 -8.45
N ALA A 14 -5.99 2.55 -7.75
CA ALA A 14 -5.07 1.45 -7.93
C ALA A 14 -5.67 0.11 -7.49
N ARG A 15 -5.08 -0.98 -7.97
CA ARG A 15 -5.32 -2.34 -7.48
C ARG A 15 -4.00 -3.09 -7.34
N PHE A 16 -3.91 -3.90 -6.30
CA PHE A 16 -2.81 -4.80 -5.97
C PHE A 16 -3.29 -6.24 -6.09
N SER A 17 -2.61 -7.06 -6.88
CA SER A 17 -2.97 -8.44 -7.16
C SER A 17 -1.75 -9.35 -7.08
N ASN A 18 -1.97 -10.64 -6.84
CA ASN A 18 -0.95 -11.67 -6.97
C ASN A 18 -1.13 -12.59 -8.19
N ASN A 19 -2.02 -12.21 -9.10
CA ASN A 19 -2.35 -13.01 -10.29
C ASN A 19 -1.66 -12.47 -11.56
N ASP A 20 -0.69 -11.58 -11.40
CA ASP A 20 0.14 -11.02 -12.44
C ASP A 20 1.55 -10.67 -11.92
N SER A 21 2.25 -9.76 -12.61
CA SER A 21 3.63 -9.38 -12.30
C SER A 21 3.68 -8.39 -11.14
N LYS A 22 4.83 -8.32 -10.48
CA LYS A 22 5.02 -7.54 -9.26
C LYS A 22 5.26 -6.04 -9.50
N TYR A 23 4.32 -5.38 -10.16
CA TYR A 23 4.52 -4.03 -10.67
C TYR A 23 4.71 -2.98 -9.58
N TRP A 24 4.16 -3.21 -8.38
CA TRP A 24 4.22 -2.27 -7.27
C TRP A 24 5.55 -2.30 -6.52
N ILE A 25 6.44 -3.25 -6.76
CA ILE A 25 7.75 -3.31 -6.08
C ILE A 25 8.94 -3.49 -7.04
N ALA A 26 8.69 -3.68 -8.34
CA ALA A 26 9.73 -3.94 -9.31
C ALA A 26 10.79 -2.83 -9.45
N ASN A 27 10.38 -1.57 -9.65
CA ASN A 27 11.32 -0.48 -9.99
C ASN A 27 10.85 0.94 -9.65
N GLY A 28 9.71 1.08 -8.96
CA GLY A 28 9.13 2.38 -8.63
C GLY A 28 8.28 3.03 -9.72
N ASN A 29 8.19 2.47 -10.93
CA ASN A 29 7.48 3.11 -12.06
C ASN A 29 6.00 3.44 -11.73
N PHE A 30 5.28 2.53 -11.07
CA PHE A 30 3.86 2.76 -10.74
C PHE A 30 3.70 3.93 -9.75
N TRP A 31 4.60 4.04 -8.77
CA TRP A 31 4.57 5.10 -7.77
C TRP A 31 4.96 6.46 -8.36
N TYR A 32 6.02 6.52 -9.16
CA TYR A 32 6.64 7.78 -9.60
C TYR A 32 6.26 8.20 -11.02
N ASP A 33 6.50 7.34 -12.01
CA ASP A 33 6.67 7.78 -13.40
C ASP A 33 5.49 7.44 -14.31
N ARG A 34 4.62 6.50 -13.90
CA ARG A 34 3.54 6.00 -14.76
C ARG A 34 2.52 7.10 -15.05
N VAL A 35 2.36 7.45 -16.32
CA VAL A 35 1.38 8.47 -16.78
C VAL A 35 0.32 7.91 -17.73
N ILE A 36 0.34 6.61 -17.97
CA ILE A 36 -0.64 5.88 -18.77
C ILE A 36 -1.31 4.84 -17.87
N PRO A 37 -2.65 4.73 -17.88
CA PRO A 37 -3.34 3.67 -17.15
C PRO A 37 -2.77 2.27 -17.41
N HIS A 38 -2.93 1.38 -16.44
CA HIS A 38 -2.67 -0.04 -16.61
C HIS A 38 -3.94 -0.82 -16.31
N GLU A 39 -4.26 -1.80 -17.17
CA GLU A 39 -5.41 -2.72 -17.00
C GLU A 39 -6.78 -1.99 -16.90
N ASP A 40 -7.82 -2.75 -16.56
CA ASP A 40 -9.20 -2.25 -16.49
C ASP A 40 -9.41 -1.31 -15.29
N THR A 41 -9.46 0.00 -15.59
CA THR A 41 -9.74 1.06 -14.60
C THR A 41 -11.24 1.36 -14.41
N GLY A 42 -12.11 0.69 -15.16
CA GLY A 42 -13.56 0.89 -15.15
C GLY A 42 -14.32 -0.05 -14.21
N SER A 43 -13.62 -1.00 -13.57
CA SER A 43 -14.20 -1.96 -12.64
C SER A 43 -13.29 -2.14 -11.42
N PRO A 44 -13.82 -2.38 -10.22
CA PRO A 44 -13.03 -2.78 -9.04
C PRO A 44 -12.84 -4.30 -8.91
N LEU A 45 -13.41 -5.12 -9.81
CA LEU A 45 -13.61 -6.56 -9.55
C LEU A 45 -12.49 -7.47 -10.05
N LYS A 46 -11.59 -6.99 -10.91
CA LYS A 46 -10.58 -7.85 -11.54
C LYS A 46 -9.51 -8.26 -10.52
N ASN A 47 -8.98 -9.48 -10.66
CA ASN A 47 -7.79 -9.92 -9.93
C ASN A 47 -6.55 -9.69 -10.80
N LYS A 48 -6.20 -8.41 -10.94
CA LYS A 48 -5.03 -7.91 -11.67
C LYS A 48 -4.61 -6.55 -11.11
N ASP A 49 -3.32 -6.30 -11.07
CA ASP A 49 -2.75 -4.99 -10.83
C ASP A 49 -3.35 -3.96 -11.79
N MET A 50 -3.62 -2.78 -11.26
CA MET A 50 -4.24 -1.70 -12.02
C MET A 50 -3.76 -0.39 -11.46
N ILE A 51 -3.50 0.58 -12.34
CA ILE A 51 -3.31 1.96 -11.93
C ILE A 51 -4.08 2.86 -12.87
N SER A 52 -4.88 3.75 -12.30
CA SER A 52 -5.70 4.68 -13.08
C SER A 52 -5.06 6.06 -13.09
N THR A 53 -5.46 6.89 -14.07
CA THR A 53 -5.02 8.29 -14.12
C THR A 53 -5.42 9.08 -12.88
N ALA A 54 -6.41 8.63 -12.11
CA ALA A 54 -6.81 9.28 -10.87
C ALA A 54 -5.70 9.25 -9.81
N PHE A 55 -4.80 8.26 -9.84
CA PHE A 55 -3.66 8.16 -8.93
C PHE A 55 -2.77 9.43 -8.90
N TRP A 56 -2.67 10.13 -10.02
CA TRP A 56 -1.88 11.38 -10.16
C TRP A 56 -2.69 12.59 -10.65
N LYS A 57 -4.02 12.48 -10.77
CA LYS A 57 -4.89 13.59 -11.20
C LYS A 57 -5.99 13.93 -10.22
N VAL A 58 -6.52 12.95 -9.48
CA VAL A 58 -7.60 13.19 -8.52
C VAL A 58 -6.99 13.64 -7.21
N ARG A 59 -7.46 14.79 -6.76
CA ARG A 59 -7.16 15.34 -5.45
C ARG A 59 -8.19 14.82 -4.46
N GLY A 60 -7.76 14.50 -3.26
CA GLY A 60 -8.63 14.07 -2.18
C GLY A 60 -8.00 14.38 -0.83
N ASP A 61 -8.73 14.10 0.23
CA ASP A 61 -8.31 14.27 1.61
C ASP A 61 -7.85 12.97 2.23
N ASP A 62 -8.47 11.84 1.89
CA ASP A 62 -8.17 10.55 2.50
C ASP A 62 -8.20 9.41 1.48
N PHE A 63 -7.63 8.26 1.86
CA PHE A 63 -7.70 7.05 1.06
C PHE A 63 -8.23 5.86 1.86
N LYS A 64 -8.72 4.83 1.16
CA LYS A 64 -9.08 3.55 1.78
C LYS A 64 -8.60 2.37 0.95
N ILE A 65 -8.45 1.23 1.61
CA ILE A 65 -8.18 -0.07 1.01
C ILE A 65 -9.41 -0.96 1.19
N THR A 66 -9.82 -1.62 0.12
CA THR A 66 -10.93 -2.59 0.14
C THR A 66 -10.50 -3.86 -0.57
N ARG A 67 -11.29 -4.94 -0.43
CA ARG A 67 -11.14 -6.12 -1.29
C ARG A 67 -11.87 -5.89 -2.62
N SER A 68 -11.41 -6.58 -3.66
CA SER A 68 -12.05 -6.56 -4.97
C SER A 68 -13.26 -7.48 -5.07
N ASP A 69 -13.35 -8.48 -4.21
CA ASP A 69 -14.49 -9.41 -4.12
C ASP A 69 -15.57 -8.98 -3.12
N ASP A 70 -15.38 -7.83 -2.45
CA ASP A 70 -16.42 -7.18 -1.66
C ASP A 70 -17.13 -6.12 -2.51
N SER A 71 -18.34 -6.43 -2.97
CA SER A 71 -19.17 -5.53 -3.77
C SER A 71 -19.65 -4.28 -3.01
N SER A 72 -19.57 -4.28 -1.68
CA SER A 72 -19.91 -3.11 -0.86
C SER A 72 -18.74 -2.13 -0.73
N HIS A 73 -17.55 -2.51 -1.22
CA HIS A 73 -16.30 -1.75 -1.10
C HIS A 73 -16.06 -1.29 0.36
N THR A 74 -16.28 -2.19 1.31
CA THR A 74 -16.09 -1.94 2.74
C THR A 74 -14.61 -1.70 3.00
N ALA A 75 -14.30 -0.60 3.67
CA ALA A 75 -12.92 -0.29 4.03
C ALA A 75 -12.39 -1.36 4.99
N LEU A 76 -11.28 -2.00 4.61
CA LEU A 76 -10.44 -2.75 5.54
C LEU A 76 -9.63 -1.78 6.40
N LEU A 77 -9.12 -0.74 5.73
CA LEU A 77 -8.40 0.39 6.31
C LEU A 77 -8.85 1.65 5.57
N GLN A 78 -9.05 2.72 6.32
CA GLN A 78 -9.29 4.06 5.79
C GLN A 78 -8.42 5.05 6.58
N THR A 79 -7.76 5.97 5.89
CA THR A 79 -7.07 7.07 6.56
C THR A 79 -8.05 8.10 7.09
N THR A 80 -7.60 8.82 8.11
CA THR A 80 -8.37 9.88 8.75
C THR A 80 -7.51 11.13 8.87
N SER A 81 -8.16 12.24 9.22
CA SER A 81 -7.48 13.52 9.49
C SER A 81 -6.79 14.12 8.26
N HIS A 82 -7.41 14.01 7.09
CA HIS A 82 -6.95 14.63 5.84
C HIS A 82 -5.52 14.19 5.45
N CYS A 83 -5.27 12.88 5.43
CA CYS A 83 -3.96 12.30 5.12
C CYS A 83 -3.30 12.88 3.85
N LEU A 84 -4.09 13.09 2.80
CA LEU A 84 -3.65 13.58 1.49
C LEU A 84 -3.60 15.12 1.41
N GLN A 85 -4.20 15.84 2.36
CA GLN A 85 -4.20 17.30 2.45
C GLN A 85 -4.68 18.01 1.16
N GLY A 86 -5.74 17.49 0.55
CA GLY A 86 -6.23 17.95 -0.75
C GLY A 86 -5.23 17.74 -1.90
N GLY A 87 -4.21 16.91 -1.73
CA GLY A 87 -3.25 16.50 -2.75
C GLY A 87 -3.71 15.27 -3.52
N THR A 88 -2.88 14.82 -4.46
CA THR A 88 -3.06 13.51 -5.11
C THR A 88 -2.36 12.41 -4.30
N PHE A 89 -2.76 11.16 -4.48
CA PHE A 89 -2.06 10.04 -3.83
C PHE A 89 -0.58 9.96 -4.26
N ARG A 90 -0.27 10.16 -5.54
CA ARG A 90 1.12 10.25 -6.02
C ARG A 90 1.90 11.37 -5.31
N SER A 91 1.35 12.58 -5.23
CA SER A 91 2.07 13.68 -4.57
C SER A 91 2.31 13.39 -3.09
N LYS A 92 1.39 12.72 -2.40
CA LYS A 92 1.59 12.26 -1.01
C LYS A 92 2.77 11.30 -0.92
N ILE A 93 2.71 10.18 -1.65
CA ILE A 93 3.73 9.13 -1.57
C ILE A 93 5.11 9.64 -1.99
N THR A 94 5.20 10.44 -3.05
CA THR A 94 6.47 10.95 -3.57
C THR A 94 7.04 12.14 -2.78
N SER A 95 6.26 12.77 -1.90
CA SER A 95 6.74 13.88 -1.05
C SER A 95 7.81 13.45 -0.04
N TYR A 96 7.88 12.15 0.27
CA TYR A 96 8.79 11.60 1.28
C TYR A 96 10.17 11.23 0.74
N GLY A 97 10.40 11.40 -0.56
CA GLY A 97 11.68 11.10 -1.19
C GLY A 97 11.55 10.44 -2.55
N ASN A 98 12.69 10.24 -3.20
CA ASN A 98 12.80 9.63 -4.52
C ASN A 98 13.66 8.37 -4.45
N TYR A 99 13.01 7.21 -4.50
CA TYR A 99 13.65 5.91 -4.29
C TYR A 99 13.83 5.10 -5.58
N ARG A 100 13.69 5.76 -6.74
CA ARG A 100 13.97 5.16 -8.05
C ARG A 100 15.43 4.69 -8.14
N ASN A 101 15.71 3.81 -9.10
CA ASN A 101 17.05 3.27 -9.35
C ASN A 101 17.67 2.55 -8.13
N SER A 102 16.83 1.80 -7.39
CA SER A 102 17.23 1.03 -6.21
C SER A 102 17.86 1.86 -5.08
N ALA A 103 17.51 3.15 -4.99
CA ALA A 103 17.88 3.96 -3.85
C ALA A 103 17.16 3.46 -2.58
N VAL A 104 17.92 3.32 -1.50
CA VAL A 104 17.43 2.89 -0.19
C VAL A 104 16.52 3.95 0.41
N TRP A 105 15.36 3.57 0.95
CA TRP A 105 14.39 4.55 1.41
C TRP A 105 14.47 4.94 2.88
N ALA A 106 14.70 4.01 3.80
CA ALA A 106 14.70 4.32 5.23
C ALA A 106 15.68 3.41 5.98
N SER A 107 15.92 3.71 7.26
CA SER A 107 16.62 2.82 8.17
C SER A 107 15.93 2.83 9.53
N ASN A 108 15.28 1.72 9.89
CA ASN A 108 14.54 1.55 11.16
C ASN A 108 13.46 2.61 11.42
N GLU A 109 12.81 3.12 10.37
CA GLU A 109 11.78 4.15 10.46
C GLU A 109 10.81 4.09 9.27
N CYS A 110 9.67 4.77 9.40
CA CYS A 110 8.83 5.16 8.26
C CYS A 110 9.06 6.64 7.94
N ARG A 111 9.20 6.98 6.65
CA ARG A 111 9.39 8.37 6.22
C ARG A 111 8.16 9.24 6.37
N GLY A 112 6.99 8.62 6.40
CA GLY A 112 5.72 9.29 6.62
C GLY A 112 4.69 8.33 7.18
N ASN A 113 3.57 8.88 7.64
CA ASN A 113 2.44 8.08 8.10
C ASN A 113 1.13 8.87 8.00
N CYS A 114 0.03 8.15 8.17
CA CYS A 114 -1.31 8.71 8.32
C CYS A 114 -2.11 7.91 9.34
N SER A 115 -2.92 8.61 10.16
CA SER A 115 -3.83 7.97 11.10
C SER A 115 -4.87 7.14 10.35
N VAL A 116 -5.21 5.96 10.88
CA VAL A 116 -6.16 5.05 10.24
C VAL A 116 -7.27 4.58 11.17
N SER A 117 -8.39 4.21 10.56
CA SER A 117 -9.44 3.39 11.16
C SER A 117 -9.56 2.07 10.39
N TYR A 118 -9.65 0.96 11.11
CA TYR A 118 -9.90 -0.35 10.52
C TYR A 118 -11.39 -0.70 10.54
N GLY A 119 -11.81 -1.50 9.57
CA GLY A 119 -13.20 -1.93 9.41
C GLY A 119 -13.34 -3.18 8.57
N GLY A 120 -14.58 -3.59 8.30
CA GLY A 120 -14.86 -4.76 7.48
C GLY A 120 -14.18 -6.03 8.00
N GLN A 121 -13.61 -6.80 7.08
CA GLN A 121 -12.97 -8.09 7.34
C GLN A 121 -11.44 -8.00 7.49
N TYR A 122 -10.92 -6.87 7.98
CA TYR A 122 -9.47 -6.66 8.09
C TYR A 122 -8.77 -7.75 8.91
N LYS A 123 -9.37 -8.20 10.04
CA LYS A 123 -8.81 -9.26 10.92
C LYS A 123 -8.62 -10.61 10.24
N THR A 124 -9.39 -10.88 9.19
CA THR A 124 -9.36 -12.15 8.43
C THR A 124 -8.76 -11.97 7.04
N THR A 125 -8.28 -10.76 6.73
CA THR A 125 -7.59 -10.47 5.47
C THR A 125 -6.10 -10.61 5.72
N ALA A 126 -5.45 -11.52 5.00
CA ALA A 126 -4.00 -11.67 5.04
C ALA A 126 -3.32 -10.34 4.68
N GLY A 127 -2.16 -10.02 5.27
CA GLY A 127 -1.49 -8.71 5.13
C GLY A 127 -1.90 -7.65 6.16
N PHE A 128 -2.86 -7.95 7.04
CA PHE A 128 -3.35 -7.05 8.11
C PHE A 128 -3.00 -7.57 9.51
N GLU A 129 -2.16 -8.59 9.65
CA GLU A 129 -1.84 -9.28 10.90
C GLU A 129 -1.25 -8.33 11.95
N GLN A 130 -0.54 -7.29 11.53
CA GLN A 130 0.04 -6.27 12.43
C GLN A 130 -0.92 -5.13 12.79
N HIS A 131 -2.21 -5.23 12.44
CA HIS A 131 -3.21 -4.16 12.68
C HIS A 131 -3.33 -3.72 14.15
N SER A 132 -3.01 -4.59 15.12
CA SER A 132 -3.12 -4.29 16.56
C SER A 132 -1.77 -4.15 17.23
N CYS A 133 -0.67 -4.37 16.49
CA CYS A 133 0.65 -4.25 17.06
C CYS A 133 1.11 -2.80 17.10
N SER A 134 1.83 -2.42 18.16
CA SER A 134 2.51 -1.14 18.25
C SER A 134 3.96 -1.33 18.60
N GLY A 135 4.84 -0.88 17.71
CA GLY A 135 6.28 -1.04 17.84
C GLY A 135 6.98 0.30 17.69
N ASN A 136 8.31 0.23 17.65
CA ASN A 136 9.17 1.41 17.67
C ASN A 136 9.35 2.06 16.28
N VAL A 137 9.03 1.37 15.18
CA VAL A 137 8.96 1.99 13.84
C VAL A 137 7.64 2.74 13.67
N GLN A 138 6.53 2.13 14.12
CA GLN A 138 5.20 2.73 14.09
C GLN A 138 4.22 2.00 15.02
N SER A 139 3.14 2.67 15.42
CA SER A 139 2.01 2.07 16.15
C SER A 139 0.86 1.61 15.23
N SER A 140 -0.05 0.80 15.77
CA SER A 140 -1.23 0.27 15.07
C SER A 140 -2.20 1.35 14.59
N ASN A 141 -2.14 2.55 15.14
CA ASN A 141 -3.04 3.66 14.81
C ASN A 141 -2.72 4.30 13.45
N TYR A 142 -1.68 3.83 12.76
CA TYR A 142 -1.20 4.43 11.53
C TYR A 142 -1.03 3.41 10.41
N THR A 143 -1.03 3.93 9.18
CA THR A 143 -0.34 3.32 8.04
C THR A 143 0.91 4.15 7.74
N GLY A 144 2.03 3.47 7.51
CA GLY A 144 3.33 4.09 7.30
C GLY A 144 3.71 4.10 5.83
N PHE A 145 4.57 5.03 5.41
CA PHE A 145 5.09 5.13 4.05
C PHE A 145 6.61 5.01 4.06
N TRP A 146 7.14 4.21 3.14
CA TRP A 146 8.58 3.97 2.97
C TRP A 146 9.21 3.54 4.30
N CYS A 147 8.71 2.44 4.83
CA CYS A 147 9.13 1.88 6.10
C CYS A 147 10.28 0.90 5.91
N ASP A 148 11.20 0.89 6.86
CA ASP A 148 12.30 -0.06 6.95
C ASP A 148 12.48 -0.53 8.39
N TRP A 149 12.91 -1.77 8.56
CA TRP A 149 13.42 -2.30 9.81
C TRP A 149 14.62 -3.22 9.60
N GLY A 150 15.66 -3.00 10.39
CA GLY A 150 16.81 -3.89 10.47
C GLY A 150 17.58 -4.00 9.15
N VAL A 151 17.77 -5.24 8.68
CA VAL A 151 18.46 -5.58 7.44
C VAL A 151 17.48 -6.46 6.67
N GLY A 152 16.85 -5.93 5.61
CA GLY A 152 15.90 -6.69 4.81
C GLY A 152 14.51 -6.06 4.70
N ASP A 153 13.94 -5.70 5.83
CA ASP A 153 12.49 -5.63 5.96
C ASP A 153 11.96 -4.26 5.55
N GLY A 154 11.27 -4.18 4.42
CA GLY A 154 10.75 -2.90 3.93
C GLY A 154 9.38 -2.97 3.29
N ALA A 155 8.65 -1.85 3.38
CA ALA A 155 7.35 -1.66 2.73
C ALA A 155 7.19 -0.23 2.20
N VAL A 156 6.65 -0.09 0.98
CA VAL A 156 6.23 1.21 0.46
C VAL A 156 5.06 1.77 1.28
N MET A 157 4.10 0.92 1.64
CA MET A 157 3.01 1.30 2.54
C MET A 157 2.75 0.21 3.58
N MET A 158 3.21 0.45 4.80
CA MET A 158 3.10 -0.49 5.92
C MET A 158 1.73 -0.39 6.60
N ILE A 159 1.09 -1.53 6.86
CA ILE A 159 -0.23 -1.61 7.50
C ILE A 159 -0.05 -2.09 8.94
N GLY A 160 -0.44 -1.27 9.92
CA GLY A 160 -0.27 -1.57 11.33
C GLY A 160 1.04 -1.01 11.91
N GLY A 161 1.43 -1.54 13.07
CA GLY A 161 2.70 -1.19 13.70
C GLY A 161 3.86 -2.00 13.14
N GLY A 162 5.09 -1.51 13.35
CA GLY A 162 6.32 -2.14 12.87
C GLY A 162 7.46 -2.04 13.89
N GLY A 163 8.50 -2.84 13.69
CA GLY A 163 9.70 -2.91 14.52
C GLY A 163 9.83 -4.20 15.31
N SER A 164 10.68 -4.20 16.35
CA SER A 164 11.08 -5.42 17.08
C SER A 164 9.92 -6.20 17.71
N GLY A 165 8.83 -5.52 18.06
CA GLY A 165 7.63 -6.13 18.63
C GLY A 165 6.54 -6.48 17.62
N CYS A 166 6.68 -6.09 16.35
CA CYS A 166 5.59 -6.08 15.37
C CYS A 166 5.93 -6.75 14.04
N ALA A 167 6.69 -7.85 14.10
CA ALA A 167 7.13 -8.55 12.89
C ALA A 167 7.78 -7.60 11.87
N ARG A 168 8.60 -6.65 12.34
CA ARG A 168 9.53 -5.86 11.51
C ARG A 168 8.78 -4.85 10.62
N ALA A 169 9.06 -4.76 9.31
CA ALA A 169 8.47 -3.77 8.40
C ALA A 169 8.15 -4.32 6.99
N ASP A 170 8.18 -5.64 6.82
CA ASP A 170 7.94 -6.43 5.60
C ASP A 170 6.46 -6.80 5.40
N HIS A 171 5.54 -5.93 5.83
CA HIS A 171 4.09 -6.14 5.73
C HIS A 171 3.33 -4.92 5.20
N GLY A 172 2.23 -5.15 4.49
CA GLY A 172 1.47 -4.12 3.77
C GLY A 172 1.71 -4.21 2.27
N ILE A 173 1.81 -3.05 1.60
CA ILE A 173 1.85 -2.92 0.14
C ILE A 173 3.27 -2.58 -0.32
N GLY A 174 3.73 -3.26 -1.38
CA GLY A 174 5.05 -3.11 -1.97
C GLY A 174 6.13 -3.47 -0.96
N ILE A 175 6.26 -4.76 -0.66
CA ILE A 175 7.17 -5.27 0.37
C ILE A 175 8.43 -5.88 -0.25
N THR A 176 9.57 -5.71 0.43
CA THR A 176 10.88 -6.21 0.02
C THR A 176 11.62 -6.81 1.21
N GLU A 177 12.42 -7.83 0.94
CA GLU A 177 13.38 -8.48 1.86
C GLU A 177 14.82 -8.19 1.44
N GLU A 178 15.03 -7.26 0.50
CA GLU A 178 16.37 -6.80 0.14
C GLU A 178 17.08 -6.27 1.38
N ASN A 179 18.35 -6.66 1.57
CA ASN A 179 19.17 -6.27 2.75
C ASN A 179 19.08 -4.77 3.13
N GLU A 180 18.76 -3.92 2.17
CA GLU A 180 18.32 -2.55 2.38
C GLU A 180 16.98 -2.34 1.67
N ALA A 181 16.04 -1.67 2.33
CA ALA A 181 14.71 -1.45 1.78
C ALA A 181 14.75 -0.57 0.52
N LYS A 182 14.58 -1.21 -0.64
CA LYS A 182 14.68 -0.63 -1.98
C LYS A 182 13.84 -1.40 -3.00
N PHE A 183 13.64 -0.82 -4.18
CA PHE A 183 13.00 -1.50 -5.31
C PHE A 183 13.93 -2.50 -6.02
N GLY A 184 13.31 -3.56 -6.57
CA GLY A 184 13.98 -4.56 -7.38
C GLY A 184 14.85 -5.51 -6.55
N GLY A 185 16.01 -5.89 -7.10
CA GLY A 185 16.92 -6.84 -6.44
C GLY A 185 16.63 -8.30 -6.77
N SER A 186 17.17 -9.20 -5.96
CA SER A 186 17.11 -10.65 -6.14
C SER A 186 16.43 -11.39 -4.99
N LEU A 187 16.27 -10.73 -3.84
CA LEU A 187 15.58 -11.27 -2.67
C LEU A 187 14.05 -11.16 -2.83
N PRO A 188 13.28 -11.90 -2.02
CA PRO A 188 11.83 -11.89 -2.10
C PRO A 188 11.24 -10.48 -2.00
N HIS A 189 10.25 -10.21 -2.84
CA HIS A 189 9.48 -8.97 -2.85
C HIS A 189 8.08 -9.27 -3.40
N TYR A 190 7.06 -8.53 -2.98
CA TYR A 190 5.66 -8.74 -3.37
C TYR A 190 4.89 -7.42 -3.40
N ASP A 191 3.80 -7.34 -4.17
CA ASP A 191 2.93 -6.15 -4.16
C ASP A 191 2.16 -6.03 -2.86
N PHE A 192 1.95 -7.14 -2.14
CA PHE A 192 1.29 -7.17 -0.85
C PHE A 192 1.62 -8.43 -0.04
N GLY A 193 1.67 -8.30 1.28
CA GLY A 193 1.85 -9.43 2.19
C GLY A 193 1.98 -9.04 3.67
N TYR A 194 2.27 -10.02 4.52
CA TYR A 194 2.53 -9.82 5.97
C TYR A 194 3.91 -10.29 6.43
N ASN A 195 4.64 -10.94 5.55
CA ASN A 195 6.01 -11.41 5.70
C ASN A 195 6.44 -11.92 4.30
N ALA A 196 7.48 -11.35 3.71
CA ALA A 196 7.87 -11.71 2.34
C ALA A 196 8.72 -13.00 2.31
N ASP A 197 9.41 -13.34 3.39
CA ASP A 197 10.27 -14.53 3.47
C ASP A 197 9.53 -15.87 3.58
N ASN A 198 8.43 -15.95 4.34
CA ASN A 198 7.91 -17.26 4.78
C ASN A 198 6.65 -17.73 4.05
N ASN A 199 5.65 -16.85 3.87
CA ASN A 199 4.33 -17.28 3.40
C ASN A 199 3.51 -16.11 2.83
N PRO A 200 3.89 -15.55 1.66
CA PRO A 200 3.13 -14.47 1.05
C PRO A 200 1.68 -14.94 0.78
N PRO A 201 0.68 -14.06 0.91
CA PRO A 201 -0.70 -14.44 0.66
C PRO A 201 -0.90 -14.99 -0.75
N SER A 202 -1.43 -16.22 -0.84
CA SER A 202 -1.60 -16.95 -2.11
C SER A 202 -2.80 -16.51 -2.93
N LYS A 203 -3.73 -15.73 -2.35
CA LYS A 203 -4.84 -15.08 -3.06
C LYS A 203 -5.14 -13.72 -2.45
N TYR A 204 -4.98 -12.65 -3.23
CA TYR A 204 -5.50 -11.34 -2.88
C TYR A 204 -5.81 -10.51 -4.12
N SER A 205 -6.74 -9.58 -3.96
CA SER A 205 -6.95 -8.48 -4.89
C SER A 205 -7.51 -7.30 -4.12
N LEU A 206 -6.69 -6.27 -3.88
CA LEU A 206 -7.02 -5.12 -3.05
C LEU A 206 -7.13 -3.86 -3.89
N ASN A 207 -8.19 -3.09 -3.67
CA ASN A 207 -8.40 -1.81 -4.33
C ASN A 207 -7.99 -0.66 -3.40
N LEU A 208 -7.31 0.34 -3.97
CA LEU A 208 -7.01 1.61 -3.32
C LEU A 208 -7.90 2.70 -3.89
N TRP A 209 -8.50 3.48 -3.00
CA TRP A 209 -9.48 4.51 -3.33
C TRP A 209 -9.10 5.85 -2.72
N VAL A 210 -9.48 6.94 -3.37
CA VAL A 210 -9.31 8.31 -2.84
C VAL A 210 -10.67 9.00 -2.79
N LEU A 211 -10.87 9.82 -1.74
CA LEU A 211 -11.99 10.74 -1.57
C LEU A 211 -11.45 12.11 -1.18
#